data_AF-A0A9W4L312-F1
#
_entry.id   AF-A0A9W4L312-F1
#
_cell.length_a   1.000
_cell.length_b   1.000
_cell.length_c   1.000
_cell.angle_alpha   90.00
_cell.angle_beta   90.00
_cell.angle_gamma   90.00
#
_symmetry.space_group_name_H-M   'P 1'
#
loop_
_entity.id
_entity.type
_entity.pdbx_description
1 polymer ?
#
loop_
_entity_poly.entity_id
_entity_poly.type
_entity_poly.pdbx_seq_one_letter_code
_entity_poly.pdbx_strand_id
1 'polypeptide(L)'
;MGKLESIYPIAIENTKEKIIQDMDFYLENQETMPSYSAYISDRTTFIEQIWINVWLNKASNDVPRKEKKAFLSERGFVTEGSDHKLINSMFRHELKKYRPFDGLTWIKKTFADNQEDWEKRYKNAREKFFKRQEEQRLAKQRWKIRARLQEEANSFFESNSLPLYLHVRYYIAGILTKDLKNKPKFQYVDPYLLEEQLVEEGGFQAAEYLMVTDFFEELTGDIHSLIGWGRNRYEYENYFYRYERLVSDFIMKLAPDKYLQHLSAALHHDFFESYGERLTADALQGILSDELADLSQSCFDELQEEYLSDLLKLEGIHFNETLHEEIYEKDVEDRERRKAEVLAEQAKKRAEEQRMIDDIIGKAYTP
;
A
#
# COMPACT_ATOMS: atom_id res chain seq x y z
N MET A 1 -39.89 -14.59 24.14
CA MET A 1 -39.82 -13.43 23.22
C MET A 1 -39.12 -13.89 21.96
N GLY A 2 -39.78 -13.75 20.81
CA GLY A 2 -39.20 -14.14 19.52
C GLY A 2 -38.11 -13.16 19.07
N LYS A 3 -37.24 -13.58 18.15
CA LYS A 3 -36.21 -12.70 17.57
C LYS A 3 -36.84 -11.47 16.91
N LEU A 4 -38.00 -11.64 16.27
CA LEU A 4 -38.77 -10.56 15.65
C LEU A 4 -39.19 -9.46 16.64
N GLU A 5 -39.54 -9.82 17.89
CA GLU A 5 -39.91 -8.86 18.93
C GLU A 5 -38.69 -8.11 19.45
N SER A 6 -37.53 -8.78 19.55
CA SER A 6 -36.28 -8.17 20.02
C SER A 6 -35.68 -7.15 19.05
N ILE A 7 -35.84 -7.34 17.74
CA ILE A 7 -35.27 -6.46 16.71
C ILE A 7 -36.16 -5.28 16.35
N TYR A 8 -37.45 -5.35 16.67
CA TYR A 8 -38.43 -4.30 16.37
C TYR A 8 -38.08 -2.92 16.96
N PRO A 9 -37.78 -2.77 18.27
CA PRO A 9 -37.36 -1.48 18.81
C PRO A 9 -36.05 -0.96 18.19
N ILE A 10 -35.11 -1.86 17.86
CA ILE A 10 -33.85 -1.49 17.19
C ILE A 10 -34.14 -0.92 15.78
N ALA A 11 -35.06 -1.53 15.04
CA ALA A 11 -35.45 -1.06 13.72
C ALA A 11 -36.13 0.32 13.78
N ILE A 12 -36.89 0.60 14.84
CA ILE A 12 -37.49 1.92 15.08
C ILE A 12 -36.39 2.97 15.29
N GLU A 13 -35.42 2.74 16.18
CA GLU A 13 -34.35 3.70 16.43
C GLU A 13 -33.51 3.94 15.17
N ASN A 14 -33.13 2.89 14.44
CA ASN A 14 -32.43 3.02 13.15
C ASN A 14 -33.24 3.81 12.11
N THR A 15 -34.57 3.70 12.14
CA THR A 15 -35.46 4.45 11.24
C THR A 15 -35.49 5.92 11.61
N LYS A 16 -35.59 6.25 12.91
CA LYS A 16 -35.51 7.63 13.39
C LYS A 16 -34.19 8.29 13.03
N GLU A 17 -33.07 7.58 13.21
CA GLU A 17 -31.75 8.07 12.81
C GLU A 17 -31.67 8.36 11.31
N LYS A 18 -32.17 7.46 10.47
CA LYS A 18 -32.19 7.67 9.01
C LYS A 18 -33.10 8.82 8.59
N ILE A 19 -34.23 9.02 9.25
CA ILE A 19 -35.09 10.20 9.03
C ILE A 19 -34.35 11.48 9.43
N ILE A 20 -33.66 11.48 10.56
CA ILE A 20 -32.83 12.62 11.00
C ILE A 20 -31.72 12.93 9.98
N GLN A 21 -31.04 11.91 9.47
CA GLN A 21 -30.02 12.06 8.42
C GLN A 21 -30.62 12.60 7.12
N ASP A 22 -31.81 12.13 6.76
CA ASP A 22 -32.56 12.61 5.61
C ASP A 22 -32.92 14.09 5.72
N MET A 23 -33.42 14.50 6.87
CA MET A 23 -33.74 15.90 7.19
C MET A 23 -32.50 16.78 7.05
N ASP A 24 -31.37 16.37 7.67
CA ASP A 24 -30.11 17.13 7.56
C ASP A 24 -29.64 17.23 6.11
N PHE A 25 -29.68 16.12 5.37
CA PHE A 25 -29.32 16.08 3.95
C PHE A 25 -30.24 16.92 3.06
N TYR A 26 -31.54 16.97 3.37
CA TYR A 26 -32.45 17.86 2.65
C TYR A 26 -32.10 19.33 2.92
N LEU A 27 -31.92 19.69 4.19
CA LEU A 27 -31.67 21.06 4.63
C LEU A 27 -30.35 21.63 4.11
N GLU A 28 -29.28 20.84 4.11
CA GLU A 28 -27.97 21.30 3.61
C GLU A 28 -27.99 21.68 2.12
N ASN A 29 -28.84 21.02 1.32
CA ASN A 29 -28.93 21.24 -0.12
C ASN A 29 -29.86 22.41 -0.50
N GLN A 30 -30.49 23.08 0.48
CA GLN A 30 -31.32 24.25 0.22
C GLN A 30 -30.56 25.55 0.48
N GLU A 31 -30.53 26.43 -0.52
CA GLU A 31 -29.89 27.76 -0.42
C GLU A 31 -30.60 28.67 0.59
N THR A 32 -31.93 28.56 0.68
CA THR A 32 -32.77 29.28 1.64
C THR A 32 -33.42 28.29 2.59
N MET A 33 -33.70 28.71 3.83
CA MET A 33 -34.30 27.83 4.83
C MET A 33 -35.72 27.41 4.38
N PRO A 34 -35.94 26.12 4.06
CA PRO A 34 -37.26 25.64 3.70
C PRO A 34 -38.16 25.63 4.95
N SER A 35 -39.47 25.77 4.76
CA SER A 35 -40.42 25.55 5.86
C SER A 35 -40.50 24.06 6.22
N TYR A 36 -40.86 23.75 7.47
CA TYR A 36 -41.16 22.39 7.89
C TYR A 36 -42.21 21.73 6.99
N SER A 37 -43.26 22.47 6.59
CA SER A 37 -44.30 21.97 5.68
C SER A 37 -43.76 21.62 4.29
N ALA A 38 -42.77 22.37 3.78
CA ALA A 38 -42.14 22.07 2.50
C ALA A 38 -41.34 20.76 2.57
N TYR A 39 -40.56 20.56 3.63
CA TYR A 39 -39.85 19.29 3.86
C TYR A 39 -40.81 18.10 3.88
N ILE A 40 -41.90 18.19 4.67
CA ILE A 40 -42.88 17.11 4.77
C ILE A 40 -43.50 16.83 3.39
N SER A 41 -43.94 17.85 2.67
CA SER A 41 -44.51 17.70 1.34
C SER A 41 -43.55 16.98 0.37
N ASP A 42 -42.29 17.39 0.35
CA ASP A 42 -41.29 16.88 -0.59
C ASP A 42 -40.82 15.46 -0.24
N ARG A 43 -40.85 15.08 1.05
CA ARG A 43 -40.21 13.86 1.55
C ARG A 43 -41.18 12.82 2.10
N THR A 44 -42.50 13.05 2.06
CA THR A 44 -43.54 12.14 2.58
C THR A 44 -43.33 10.69 2.12
N THR A 45 -43.29 10.45 0.81
CA THR A 45 -43.10 9.10 0.25
C THR A 45 -41.75 8.49 0.63
N PHE A 46 -40.72 9.33 0.73
CA PHE A 46 -39.38 8.86 1.11
C PHE A 46 -39.34 8.40 2.57
N ILE A 47 -39.91 9.18 3.48
CA ILE A 47 -40.00 8.89 4.93
C ILE A 47 -40.70 7.54 5.16
N GLU A 48 -41.83 7.30 4.48
CA GLU A 48 -42.55 6.02 4.54
C GLU A 48 -41.67 4.85 4.06
N GLN A 49 -40.89 5.08 2.99
CA GLN A 49 -40.00 4.07 2.43
C GLN A 49 -38.79 3.77 3.34
N ILE A 50 -38.31 4.72 4.14
CA ILE A 50 -37.21 4.49 5.10
C ILE A 50 -37.59 3.36 6.06
N TRP A 51 -38.76 3.43 6.69
CA TRP A 51 -39.23 2.38 7.60
C TRP A 51 -39.29 1.02 6.90
N ILE A 52 -39.93 0.96 5.73
CA ILE A 52 -40.09 -0.28 4.97
C ILE A 52 -38.71 -0.90 4.68
N ASN A 53 -37.74 -0.11 4.25
CA ASN A 53 -36.41 -0.58 3.92
C ASN A 53 -35.64 -1.07 5.16
N VAL A 54 -35.65 -0.29 6.24
CA VAL A 54 -34.97 -0.65 7.50
C VAL A 54 -35.58 -1.92 8.08
N TRP A 55 -36.91 -1.97 8.17
CA TRP A 55 -37.63 -3.07 8.78
C TRP A 55 -37.47 -4.36 7.99
N LEU A 56 -37.66 -4.32 6.67
CA LEU A 56 -37.52 -5.51 5.83
C LEU A 56 -36.09 -6.04 5.83
N ASN A 57 -35.08 -5.17 5.77
CA ASN A 57 -33.68 -5.63 5.76
C ASN A 57 -33.28 -6.21 7.12
N LYS A 58 -33.63 -5.52 8.22
CA LYS A 58 -33.31 -5.98 9.58
C LYS A 58 -34.00 -7.32 9.90
N ALA A 59 -35.29 -7.44 9.62
CA ALA A 59 -36.04 -8.67 9.88
C ALA A 59 -35.68 -9.81 8.92
N SER A 60 -35.32 -9.52 7.65
CA SER A 60 -34.89 -10.56 6.72
C SER A 60 -33.54 -11.17 7.08
N ASN A 61 -32.61 -10.37 7.60
CA ASN A 61 -31.27 -10.84 7.92
C ASN A 61 -31.21 -11.49 9.31
N ASP A 62 -31.89 -10.92 10.30
CA ASP A 62 -31.67 -11.29 11.70
C ASP A 62 -32.63 -12.38 12.19
N VAL A 63 -33.78 -12.61 11.53
CA VAL A 63 -34.77 -13.62 11.95
C VAL A 63 -34.42 -14.99 11.37
N PRO A 64 -34.21 -16.04 12.20
CA PRO A 64 -33.92 -17.38 11.72
C PRO A 64 -35.04 -17.98 10.87
N ARG A 65 -34.68 -18.86 9.92
CA ARG A 65 -35.64 -19.54 9.05
C ARG A 65 -36.77 -20.24 9.80
N LYS A 66 -36.47 -20.86 10.96
CA LYS A 66 -37.45 -21.55 11.80
C LYS A 66 -38.55 -20.60 12.30
N GLU A 67 -38.16 -19.41 12.75
CA GLU A 67 -39.10 -18.39 13.22
C GLU A 67 -39.89 -17.76 12.06
N LYS A 68 -39.27 -17.57 10.89
CA LYS A 68 -39.98 -17.12 9.69
C LYS A 68 -41.09 -18.09 9.27
N LYS A 69 -40.81 -19.39 9.32
CA LYS A 69 -41.82 -20.44 9.05
C LYS A 69 -42.95 -20.40 10.07
N ALA A 70 -42.63 -20.35 11.36
CA ALA A 70 -43.63 -20.26 12.43
C ALA A 70 -44.54 -19.03 12.24
N PHE A 71 -43.96 -17.86 11.99
CA PHE A 71 -44.68 -16.61 11.74
C PHE A 71 -45.64 -16.68 10.53
N LEU A 72 -45.24 -17.36 9.47
CA LEU A 72 -46.06 -17.56 8.26
C LEU A 72 -47.15 -18.61 8.50
N SER A 73 -46.85 -19.71 9.20
CA SER A 73 -47.83 -20.75 9.52
C SER A 73 -48.91 -20.26 10.48
N GLU A 74 -48.57 -19.41 11.45
CA GLU A 74 -49.54 -18.70 12.31
C GLU A 74 -50.51 -17.80 11.52
N ARG A 75 -50.12 -17.39 10.29
CA ARG A 75 -50.94 -16.58 9.38
C ARG A 75 -51.65 -17.39 8.30
N GLY A 76 -51.62 -18.72 8.39
CA GLY A 76 -52.32 -19.61 7.48
C GLY A 76 -51.56 -19.96 6.19
N PHE A 77 -50.25 -19.66 6.11
CA PHE A 77 -49.43 -20.09 4.97
C PHE A 77 -48.89 -21.52 5.17
N VAL A 78 -48.94 -22.33 4.11
CA VAL A 78 -48.30 -23.65 4.08
C VAL A 78 -46.80 -23.48 3.85
N THR A 79 -45.98 -23.89 4.82
CA THR A 79 -44.50 -23.67 4.80
C THR A 79 -43.68 -24.97 4.73
N GLU A 80 -44.36 -26.12 4.69
CA GLU A 80 -43.75 -27.44 4.49
C GLU A 80 -43.41 -27.65 3.01
N GLY A 81 -42.21 -28.15 2.72
CA GLY A 81 -41.71 -28.32 1.35
C GLY A 81 -41.26 -27.03 0.63
N SER A 82 -41.53 -25.84 1.18
CA SER A 82 -41.15 -24.57 0.54
C SER A 82 -39.64 -24.31 0.58
N ASP A 83 -39.10 -23.82 -0.54
CA ASP A 83 -37.70 -23.43 -0.66
C ASP A 83 -37.35 -22.20 0.20
N HIS A 84 -36.06 -21.93 0.38
CA HIS A 84 -35.61 -20.82 1.23
C HIS A 84 -35.97 -19.44 0.65
N LYS A 85 -36.00 -19.29 -0.68
CA LYS A 85 -36.26 -18.01 -1.34
C LYS A 85 -37.73 -17.62 -1.22
N LEU A 86 -38.64 -18.55 -1.42
CA LEU A 86 -40.08 -18.37 -1.30
C LEU A 86 -40.48 -18.03 0.14
N ILE A 87 -39.90 -18.71 1.14
CA ILE A 87 -40.13 -18.39 2.56
C ILE A 87 -39.71 -16.95 2.87
N ASN A 88 -38.53 -16.52 2.42
CA ASN A 88 -38.10 -15.14 2.64
C ASN A 88 -38.95 -14.12 1.87
N SER A 89 -39.40 -14.44 0.65
CA SER A 89 -40.28 -13.57 -0.13
C SER A 89 -41.64 -13.38 0.54
N MET A 90 -42.30 -14.47 0.94
CA MET A 90 -43.58 -14.44 1.66
C MET A 90 -43.45 -13.73 3.01
N PHE A 91 -42.39 -14.03 3.77
CA PHE A 91 -42.10 -13.38 5.04
C PHE A 91 -41.93 -11.87 4.88
N ARG A 92 -41.18 -11.41 3.87
CA ARG A 92 -41.01 -9.98 3.57
C ARG A 92 -42.33 -9.33 3.15
N HIS A 93 -43.18 -10.02 2.39
CA HIS A 93 -44.48 -9.49 1.98
C HIS A 93 -45.37 -9.22 3.19
N GLU A 94 -45.49 -10.20 4.09
CA GLU A 94 -46.30 -10.10 5.30
C GLU A 94 -45.77 -9.04 6.28
N LEU A 95 -44.44 -8.91 6.39
CA LEU A 95 -43.84 -7.94 7.29
C LEU A 95 -44.13 -6.49 6.93
N LYS A 96 -44.46 -6.17 5.67
CA LYS A 96 -44.82 -4.80 5.27
C LYS A 96 -46.01 -4.26 6.05
N LYS A 97 -46.94 -5.13 6.44
CA LYS A 97 -48.16 -4.78 7.19
C LYS A 97 -48.04 -5.06 8.69
N TYR A 98 -46.94 -5.66 9.13
CA TYR A 98 -46.76 -6.07 10.51
C TYR A 98 -46.18 -4.93 11.35
N ARG A 99 -47.01 -4.36 12.23
CA ARG A 99 -46.67 -3.29 13.19
C ARG A 99 -45.90 -2.14 12.52
N PRO A 100 -46.50 -1.41 11.56
CA PRO A 100 -45.83 -0.31 10.90
C PRO A 100 -45.44 0.78 11.91
N PHE A 101 -44.25 1.38 11.73
CA PHE A 101 -43.86 2.59 12.43
C PHE A 101 -44.23 3.81 11.58
N ASP A 102 -45.05 4.69 12.14
CA ASP A 102 -45.46 5.93 11.49
C ASP A 102 -44.41 7.03 11.72
N GLY A 103 -43.46 7.11 10.78
CA GLY A 103 -42.42 8.12 10.78
C GLY A 103 -42.96 9.55 10.69
N LEU A 104 -44.05 9.79 9.95
CA LEU A 104 -44.61 11.13 9.76
C LEU A 104 -45.24 11.64 11.06
N THR A 105 -46.00 10.80 11.76
CA THR A 105 -46.54 11.15 13.07
C THR A 105 -45.43 11.40 14.08
N TRP A 106 -44.34 10.62 14.02
CA TRP A 106 -43.19 10.85 14.89
C TRP A 106 -42.49 12.19 14.59
N ILE A 107 -42.23 12.51 13.31
CA ILE A 107 -41.64 13.78 12.89
C ILE A 107 -42.54 14.94 13.34
N LYS A 108 -43.85 14.85 13.10
CA LYS A 108 -44.82 15.88 13.50
C LYS A 108 -44.79 16.14 15.00
N LYS A 109 -44.82 15.10 15.83
CA LYS A 109 -44.73 15.23 17.29
C LYS A 109 -43.39 15.81 17.77
N THR A 110 -42.32 15.57 17.02
CA THR A 110 -40.97 15.94 17.44
C THR A 110 -40.61 17.36 16.98
N PHE A 111 -41.08 17.80 15.81
CA PHE A 111 -40.58 19.00 15.14
C PHE A 111 -41.65 20.02 14.69
N ALA A 112 -42.94 19.67 14.62
CA ALA A 112 -43.95 20.57 14.02
C ALA A 112 -44.18 21.88 14.82
N ASP A 113 -44.04 21.83 16.14
CA ASP A 113 -44.32 22.96 17.03
C ASP A 113 -43.04 23.71 17.47
N ASN A 114 -41.87 23.33 16.95
CA ASN A 114 -40.57 23.86 17.41
C ASN A 114 -39.78 24.51 16.26
N GLN A 115 -40.21 25.73 15.90
CA GLN A 115 -39.59 26.51 14.83
C GLN A 115 -38.11 26.86 15.13
N GLU A 116 -37.77 27.11 16.39
CA GLU A 116 -36.39 27.39 16.81
C GLU A 116 -35.46 26.18 16.59
N ASP A 117 -35.95 24.96 16.84
CA ASP A 117 -35.18 23.73 16.59
C ASP A 117 -34.98 23.47 15.09
N TRP A 118 -35.98 23.79 14.26
CA TRP A 118 -35.87 23.72 12.81
C TRP A 118 -34.83 24.70 12.25
N GLU A 119 -34.85 25.95 12.73
CA GLU A 119 -33.86 26.97 12.34
C GLU A 119 -32.45 26.58 12.79
N LYS A 120 -32.30 26.10 14.04
CA LYS A 120 -31.02 25.63 14.58
C LYS A 120 -30.48 24.44 13.77
N ARG A 121 -31.35 23.49 13.39
CA ARG A 121 -30.98 22.34 12.57
C ARG A 121 -30.53 22.78 11.17
N TYR A 122 -31.24 23.70 10.53
CA TYR A 122 -30.82 24.26 9.24
C TYR A 122 -29.43 24.90 9.32
N LYS A 123 -29.19 25.77 10.31
CA LYS A 123 -27.87 26.40 10.52
C LYS A 123 -26.76 25.36 10.69
N ASN A 124 -26.98 24.35 11.54
CA ASN A 124 -26.01 23.27 11.77
C ASN A 124 -25.76 22.43 10.50
N ALA A 125 -26.80 22.11 9.73
CA ALA A 125 -26.68 21.35 8.50
C ALA A 125 -25.88 22.12 7.44
N ARG A 126 -26.15 23.42 7.28
CA ARG A 126 -25.40 24.31 6.36
C ARG A 126 -23.95 24.48 6.79
N GLU A 127 -23.67 24.68 8.07
CA GLU A 127 -22.30 24.76 8.57
C GLU A 127 -21.50 23.47 8.28
N LYS A 128 -22.08 22.30 8.59
CA LYS A 128 -21.47 21.00 8.27
C LYS A 128 -21.25 20.83 6.77
N PHE A 129 -22.19 21.26 5.95
CA PHE A 129 -22.06 21.19 4.50
C PHE A 129 -20.92 22.04 3.97
N PHE A 130 -20.82 23.30 4.38
CA PHE A 130 -19.72 24.18 3.97
C PHE A 130 -18.37 23.64 4.44
N LYS A 131 -18.30 23.14 5.67
CA LYS A 131 -17.09 22.48 6.18
C LYS A 131 -16.69 21.28 5.32
N ARG A 132 -17.62 20.37 4.99
CA ARG A 132 -17.34 19.22 4.11
C ARG A 132 -16.96 19.64 2.69
N GLN A 133 -17.59 20.68 2.14
CA GLN A 133 -17.21 21.20 0.83
C GLN A 133 -15.79 21.74 0.83
N GLU A 134 -15.40 22.48 1.87
CA GLU A 134 -14.06 23.03 2.00
C GLU A 134 -13.03 21.91 2.20
N GLU A 135 -13.32 20.91 3.04
CA GLU A 135 -12.49 19.72 3.19
C GLU A 135 -12.31 18.97 1.86
N GLN A 136 -13.39 18.80 1.07
CA GLN A 136 -13.31 18.18 -0.26
C GLN A 136 -12.51 19.02 -1.25
N ARG A 137 -12.66 20.36 -1.21
CA ARG A 137 -11.92 21.29 -2.06
C ARG A 137 -10.42 21.20 -1.76
N LEU A 138 -10.04 21.27 -0.49
CA LEU A 138 -8.66 21.12 -0.02
C LEU A 138 -8.10 19.73 -0.36
N ALA A 139 -8.88 18.66 -0.14
CA ALA A 139 -8.46 17.31 -0.49
C ALA A 139 -8.16 17.16 -2.00
N LYS A 140 -9.00 17.74 -2.86
CA LYS A 140 -8.76 17.76 -4.31
C LYS A 140 -7.52 18.56 -4.69
N GLN A 141 -7.28 19.71 -4.06
CA GLN A 141 -6.08 20.51 -4.30
C GLN A 141 -4.81 19.76 -3.88
N ARG A 142 -4.81 19.21 -2.66
CA ARG A 142 -3.72 18.38 -2.12
C ARG A 142 -3.43 17.17 -3.01
N TRP A 143 -4.46 16.47 -3.47
CA TRP A 143 -4.30 15.35 -4.40
C TRP A 143 -3.64 15.77 -5.72
N LYS A 144 -4.06 16.89 -6.31
CA LYS A 144 -3.44 17.40 -7.56
C LYS A 144 -1.97 17.73 -7.38
N ILE A 145 -1.61 18.40 -6.28
CA ILE A 145 -0.22 18.74 -5.98
C ILE A 145 0.59 17.47 -5.75
N ARG A 146 0.06 16.51 -4.98
CA ARG A 146 0.70 15.22 -4.76
C ARG A 146 0.99 14.51 -6.08
N ALA A 147 -0.02 14.36 -6.94
CA ALA A 147 0.12 13.70 -8.23
C ALA A 147 1.19 14.38 -9.10
N ARG A 148 1.21 15.73 -9.11
CA ARG A 148 2.21 16.49 -9.85
C ARG A 148 3.63 16.33 -9.28
N LEU A 149 3.77 16.32 -7.95
CA LEU A 149 5.05 16.07 -7.28
C LEU A 149 5.59 14.67 -7.63
N GLN A 150 4.73 13.66 -7.68
CA GLN A 150 5.09 12.29 -8.06
C GLN A 150 5.53 12.21 -9.54
N GLU A 151 4.77 12.83 -10.45
CA GLU A 151 5.10 12.86 -11.88
C GLU A 151 6.45 13.55 -12.14
N GLU A 152 6.66 14.74 -11.57
CA GLU A 152 7.93 15.47 -11.68
C GLU A 152 9.08 14.72 -10.99
N ALA A 153 8.82 13.99 -9.89
CA ALA A 153 9.83 13.18 -9.20
C ALA A 153 10.29 12.00 -10.05
N ASN A 154 9.37 11.28 -10.69
CA ASN A 154 9.71 10.17 -11.58
C ASN A 154 10.62 10.64 -12.72
N SER A 155 10.25 11.73 -13.38
CA SER A 155 11.09 12.30 -14.44
C SER A 155 12.48 12.73 -13.93
N PHE A 156 12.53 13.31 -12.73
CA PHE A 156 13.79 13.69 -12.09
C PHE A 156 14.65 12.47 -11.74
N PHE A 157 14.08 11.44 -11.11
CA PHE A 157 14.82 10.23 -10.72
C PHE A 157 15.31 9.44 -11.93
N GLU A 158 14.50 9.32 -12.99
CA GLU A 158 14.94 8.70 -14.25
C GLU A 158 16.14 9.46 -14.85
N SER A 159 16.03 10.79 -14.96
CA SER A 159 17.08 11.63 -15.55
C SER A 159 18.35 11.72 -14.69
N ASN A 160 18.24 11.47 -13.38
CA ASN A 160 19.35 11.52 -12.42
C ASN A 160 19.69 10.15 -11.85
N SER A 161 19.27 9.07 -12.50
CA SER A 161 19.46 7.69 -12.05
C SER A 161 20.95 7.38 -11.83
N LEU A 162 21.81 7.69 -12.80
CA LEU A 162 23.25 7.49 -12.68
C LEU A 162 23.88 8.36 -11.58
N PRO A 163 23.71 9.70 -11.53
CA PRO A 163 24.24 10.51 -10.43
C PRO A 163 23.80 10.04 -9.03
N LEU A 164 22.53 9.63 -8.88
CA LEU A 164 22.01 9.08 -7.63
C LEU A 164 22.65 7.74 -7.29
N TYR A 165 22.81 6.87 -8.29
CA TYR A 165 23.49 5.59 -8.14
C TYR A 165 24.96 5.76 -7.75
N LEU A 166 25.70 6.71 -8.35
CA LEU A 166 27.10 6.98 -7.99
C LEU A 166 27.25 7.36 -6.51
N HIS A 167 26.29 8.11 -5.96
CA HIS A 167 26.27 8.41 -4.52
C HIS A 167 26.09 7.14 -3.67
N VAL A 168 25.19 6.24 -4.07
CA VAL A 168 25.00 4.93 -3.42
C VAL A 168 26.29 4.12 -3.49
N ARG A 169 26.86 4.02 -4.70
CA ARG A 169 28.09 3.27 -4.99
C ARG A 169 29.24 3.70 -4.07
N TYR A 170 29.47 5.01 -3.96
CA TYR A 170 30.48 5.58 -3.08
C TYR A 170 30.19 5.30 -1.59
N TYR A 171 28.95 5.50 -1.16
CA TYR A 171 28.53 5.27 0.22
C TYR A 171 28.75 3.80 0.63
N ILE A 172 28.29 2.88 -0.21
CA ILE A 172 28.40 1.44 0.02
C ILE A 172 29.84 0.96 -0.02
N ALA A 173 30.67 1.42 -0.96
CA ALA A 173 32.08 1.06 -1.03
C ALA A 173 32.81 1.34 0.31
N GLY A 174 32.50 2.46 0.96
CA GLY A 174 33.05 2.81 2.26
C GLY A 174 32.60 1.90 3.41
N ILE A 175 31.37 1.37 3.35
CA ILE A 175 30.84 0.41 4.35
C ILE A 175 31.41 -0.98 4.08
N LEU A 176 31.36 -1.44 2.84
CA LEU A 176 31.89 -2.72 2.37
C LEU A 176 33.34 -2.92 2.77
N THR A 177 34.17 -1.90 2.56
CA THR A 177 35.57 -1.94 2.95
C THR A 177 35.75 -2.09 4.47
N LYS A 178 34.90 -1.44 5.27
CA LYS A 178 34.95 -1.57 6.73
C LYS A 178 34.48 -2.94 7.19
N ASP A 179 33.44 -3.49 6.56
CA ASP A 179 32.92 -4.80 6.93
C ASP A 179 33.93 -5.91 6.62
N LEU A 180 34.50 -5.92 5.41
CA LEU A 180 35.56 -6.87 5.04
C LEU A 180 36.77 -6.83 5.99
N LYS A 181 37.15 -5.63 6.48
CA LYS A 181 38.30 -5.46 7.38
C LYS A 181 38.02 -5.84 8.83
N ASN A 182 36.80 -5.60 9.32
CA ASN A 182 36.53 -5.59 10.76
C ASN A 182 35.49 -6.61 11.23
N LYS A 183 34.74 -7.23 10.32
CA LYS A 183 33.69 -8.18 10.67
C LYS A 183 34.21 -9.62 10.58
N PRO A 184 33.76 -10.51 11.49
CA PRO A 184 34.08 -11.92 11.39
C PRO A 184 33.31 -12.56 10.22
N LYS A 185 33.97 -13.51 9.55
CA LYS A 185 33.35 -14.48 8.66
C LYS A 185 32.85 -15.65 9.51
N PHE A 186 31.69 -16.19 9.18
CA PHE A 186 31.14 -17.38 9.84
C PHE A 186 31.13 -18.56 8.89
N GLN A 187 31.24 -19.77 9.43
CA GLN A 187 30.99 -20.98 8.65
C GLN A 187 29.56 -20.97 8.13
N TYR A 188 29.38 -21.43 6.89
CA TYR A 188 28.05 -21.52 6.31
C TYR A 188 27.17 -22.49 7.10
N VAL A 189 26.02 -21.98 7.50
CA VAL A 189 24.90 -22.71 8.11
C VAL A 189 23.65 -22.28 7.35
N ASP A 190 22.69 -23.19 7.16
CA ASP A 190 21.40 -22.81 6.59
C ASP A 190 20.77 -21.68 7.47
N PRO A 191 20.49 -20.48 6.91
CA PRO A 191 19.99 -19.35 7.70
C PRO A 191 18.74 -19.64 8.54
N TYR A 192 17.94 -20.65 8.14
CA TYR A 192 16.73 -21.05 8.85
C TYR A 192 16.99 -21.92 10.09
N LEU A 193 18.19 -22.50 10.25
CA LEU A 193 18.56 -23.38 11.37
C LEU A 193 19.15 -22.59 12.53
N LEU A 194 18.32 -21.78 13.20
CA LEU A 194 18.73 -20.95 14.34
C LEU A 194 19.23 -21.76 15.57
N GLU A 195 18.91 -23.05 15.63
CA GLU A 195 19.43 -23.99 16.62
C GLU A 195 20.92 -24.29 16.45
N GLU A 196 21.47 -24.11 15.26
CA GLU A 196 22.89 -24.29 14.98
C GLU A 196 23.62 -23.00 15.33
N GLN A 197 24.60 -23.11 16.25
CA GLN A 197 25.40 -21.98 16.68
C GLN A 197 26.41 -21.62 15.59
N LEU A 198 26.46 -20.33 15.22
CA LEU A 198 27.46 -19.83 14.28
C LEU A 198 28.87 -19.98 14.86
N VAL A 199 29.79 -20.46 14.02
CA VAL A 199 31.20 -20.62 14.33
C VAL A 199 32.00 -19.65 13.47
N GLU A 200 32.79 -18.80 14.11
CA GLU A 200 33.68 -17.87 13.40
C GLU A 200 34.75 -18.63 12.62
N GLU A 201 34.90 -18.31 11.33
CA GLU A 201 35.90 -18.87 10.41
C GLU A 201 37.09 -17.92 10.19
N GLY A 202 37.10 -16.77 10.88
CA GLY A 202 38.17 -15.77 10.81
C GLY A 202 37.69 -14.46 10.18
N GLY A 203 38.55 -13.82 9.38
CA GLY A 203 38.23 -12.57 8.68
C GLY A 203 38.01 -12.80 7.19
N PHE A 204 37.27 -11.88 6.55
CA PHE A 204 37.02 -11.95 5.12
C PHE A 204 38.29 -11.78 4.29
N GLN A 205 38.39 -12.54 3.20
CA GLN A 205 39.41 -12.37 2.17
C GLN A 205 38.73 -11.86 0.90
N ALA A 206 38.95 -10.59 0.54
CA ALA A 206 38.27 -9.97 -0.61
C ALA A 206 38.47 -10.73 -1.94
N ALA A 207 39.59 -11.45 -2.09
CA ALA A 207 39.86 -12.25 -3.29
C ALA A 207 38.99 -13.51 -3.44
N GLU A 208 38.24 -13.89 -2.40
CA GLU A 208 37.29 -15.02 -2.45
C GLU A 208 35.98 -14.66 -3.13
N TYR A 209 35.68 -13.37 -3.30
CA TYR A 209 34.44 -12.87 -3.86
C TYR A 209 34.72 -12.16 -5.19
N LEU A 210 34.03 -12.59 -6.24
CA LEU A 210 34.15 -11.94 -7.54
C LEU A 210 33.20 -10.75 -7.61
N MET A 211 31.92 -11.02 -7.36
CA MET A 211 30.83 -10.05 -7.39
C MET A 211 30.46 -9.61 -5.97
N VAL A 212 29.79 -8.46 -5.88
CA VAL A 212 29.22 -8.00 -4.62
C VAL A 212 28.17 -8.97 -4.09
N THR A 213 27.38 -9.58 -4.99
CA THR A 213 26.41 -10.63 -4.64
C THR A 213 27.03 -11.81 -3.91
N ASP A 214 28.24 -12.24 -4.30
CA ASP A 214 28.94 -13.34 -3.65
C ASP A 214 29.20 -13.03 -2.16
N PHE A 215 29.57 -11.79 -1.84
CA PHE A 215 29.74 -11.35 -0.46
C PHE A 215 28.40 -11.21 0.28
N PHE A 216 27.32 -10.86 -0.42
CA PHE A 216 26.00 -10.69 0.19
C PHE A 216 25.39 -12.00 0.72
N GLU A 217 25.88 -13.15 0.27
CA GLU A 217 25.49 -14.45 0.82
C GLU A 217 26.08 -14.72 2.21
N GLU A 218 27.13 -13.99 2.60
CA GLU A 218 27.81 -14.18 3.90
C GLU A 218 26.90 -13.80 5.07
N LEU A 219 27.04 -14.54 6.17
CA LEU A 219 26.26 -14.31 7.39
C LEU A 219 26.84 -13.14 8.18
N THR A 220 25.95 -12.30 8.72
CA THR A 220 26.33 -11.15 9.55
C THR A 220 26.56 -11.52 11.02
N GLY A 221 26.01 -12.66 11.46
CA GLY A 221 25.95 -13.07 12.85
C GLY A 221 24.70 -12.60 13.60
N ASP A 222 23.92 -11.68 13.00
CA ASP A 222 22.68 -11.19 13.59
C ASP A 222 21.49 -12.06 13.16
N ILE A 223 20.37 -11.92 13.88
CA ILE A 223 19.10 -12.57 13.55
C ILE A 223 18.10 -11.47 13.20
N HIS A 224 17.40 -11.63 12.09
CA HIS A 224 16.35 -10.72 11.67
C HIS A 224 15.01 -11.44 11.51
N SER A 225 13.94 -10.67 11.35
CA SER A 225 12.60 -11.21 11.13
C SER A 225 12.05 -10.83 9.77
N LEU A 226 11.65 -11.82 8.97
CA LEU A 226 10.94 -11.64 7.72
C LEU A 226 9.44 -11.88 7.89
N ILE A 227 8.62 -11.08 7.22
CA ILE A 227 7.16 -11.24 7.22
C ILE A 227 6.79 -12.13 6.03
N GLY A 228 6.42 -13.39 6.31
CA GLY A 228 5.93 -14.33 5.31
C GLY A 228 4.51 -14.78 5.64
N TRP A 229 3.56 -14.62 4.71
CA TRP A 229 2.14 -15.02 4.89
C TRP A 229 1.49 -14.50 6.18
N GLY A 230 1.81 -13.27 6.57
CA GLY A 230 1.27 -12.63 7.78
C GLY A 230 1.82 -13.17 9.11
N ARG A 231 2.94 -13.92 9.10
CA ARG A 231 3.67 -14.34 10.29
C ARG A 231 5.14 -13.94 10.21
N ASN A 232 5.72 -13.56 11.34
CA ASN A 232 7.15 -13.34 11.45
C ASN A 232 7.87 -14.68 11.47
N ARG A 233 8.89 -14.81 10.62
CA ARG A 233 9.87 -15.89 10.65
C ARG A 233 11.22 -15.27 11.00
N TYR A 234 11.99 -15.96 11.82
CA TYR A 234 13.33 -15.54 12.21
C TYR A 234 14.35 -16.42 11.49
N GLU A 235 15.43 -15.81 11.04
CA GLU A 235 16.55 -16.46 10.37
C GLU A 235 17.82 -15.66 10.64
N TYR A 236 18.98 -16.29 10.45
CA TYR A 236 20.24 -15.55 10.45
C TYR A 236 20.27 -14.55 9.30
N GLU A 237 20.63 -13.32 9.60
CA GLU A 237 20.75 -12.25 8.63
C GLU A 237 22.04 -12.42 7.82
N ASN A 238 21.92 -12.34 6.50
CA ASN A 238 23.06 -12.23 5.59
C ASN A 238 23.32 -10.76 5.19
N TYR A 239 24.45 -10.53 4.52
CA TYR A 239 24.82 -9.19 4.09
C TYR A 239 23.91 -8.63 3.00
N PHE A 240 23.18 -9.47 2.25
CA PHE A 240 22.14 -9.04 1.30
C PHE A 240 21.12 -8.11 1.97
N TYR A 241 20.41 -8.60 3.00
CA TYR A 241 19.35 -7.81 3.64
C TYR A 241 19.89 -6.60 4.39
N ARG A 242 21.11 -6.72 4.92
CA ARG A 242 21.80 -5.59 5.55
C ARG A 242 22.06 -4.47 4.55
N TYR A 243 22.61 -4.80 3.38
CA TYR A 243 22.99 -3.81 2.38
C TYR A 243 21.78 -3.25 1.64
N GLU A 244 20.74 -4.06 1.40
CA GLU A 244 19.45 -3.61 0.85
C GLU A 244 18.87 -2.48 1.73
N ARG A 245 18.82 -2.68 3.05
CA ARG A 245 18.34 -1.65 3.98
C ARG A 245 19.26 -0.42 4.01
N LEU A 246 20.58 -0.60 3.95
CA LEU A 246 21.52 0.53 3.91
C LEU A 246 21.35 1.39 2.66
N VAL A 247 21.13 0.77 1.50
CA VAL A 247 20.85 1.48 0.25
C VAL A 247 19.51 2.22 0.35
N SER A 248 18.47 1.53 0.81
CA SER A 248 17.15 2.14 1.00
C SER A 248 17.19 3.34 1.95
N ASP A 249 17.78 3.19 3.13
CA ASP A 249 17.92 4.25 4.13
C ASP A 249 18.71 5.45 3.60
N PHE A 250 19.70 5.21 2.73
CA PHE A 250 20.50 6.25 2.11
C PHE A 250 19.71 7.00 1.04
N ILE A 251 19.03 6.29 0.13
CA ILE A 251 18.18 6.88 -0.92
C ILE A 251 17.01 7.66 -0.32
N MET A 252 16.35 7.12 0.71
CA MET A 252 15.24 7.78 1.40
C MET A 252 15.62 9.14 2.00
N LYS A 253 16.91 9.40 2.26
CA LYS A 253 17.41 10.69 2.73
C LYS A 253 17.92 11.55 1.58
N LEU A 254 18.76 10.98 0.72
CA LEU A 254 19.46 11.72 -0.33
C LEU A 254 18.50 12.21 -1.43
N ALA A 255 17.65 11.33 -1.96
CA ALA A 255 16.86 11.62 -3.15
C ALA A 255 15.80 12.71 -2.90
N PRO A 256 15.06 12.71 -1.76
CA PRO A 256 14.13 13.80 -1.44
C PRO A 256 14.82 15.15 -1.30
N ASP A 257 16.00 15.20 -0.67
CA ASP A 257 16.78 16.43 -0.52
C ASP A 257 17.23 17.00 -1.87
N LYS A 258 17.74 16.14 -2.76
CA LYS A 258 18.16 16.53 -4.12
C LYS A 258 16.96 17.01 -4.94
N TYR A 259 15.84 16.29 -4.89
CA TYR A 259 14.64 16.67 -5.62
C TYR A 259 14.04 17.99 -5.10
N LEU A 260 14.01 18.19 -3.78
CA LEU A 260 13.53 19.44 -3.16
C LEU A 260 14.25 20.68 -3.70
N GLN A 261 15.56 20.56 -3.94
CA GLN A 261 16.40 21.63 -4.49
C GLN A 261 16.16 21.86 -5.99
N HIS A 262 15.69 20.84 -6.71
CA HIS A 262 15.35 20.93 -8.14
C HIS A 262 13.96 21.52 -8.39
N LEU A 263 13.05 21.39 -7.42
CA LEU A 263 11.66 21.84 -7.56
C LEU A 263 11.54 23.33 -7.88
N SER A 264 10.63 23.64 -8.81
CA SER A 264 10.31 25.02 -9.18
C SER A 264 9.69 25.79 -8.01
N ALA A 265 9.95 27.11 -7.95
CA ALA A 265 9.35 27.99 -6.94
C ALA A 265 7.81 27.97 -6.98
N ALA A 266 7.22 27.71 -8.14
CA ALA A 266 5.77 27.57 -8.31
C ALA A 266 5.22 26.37 -7.50
N LEU A 267 5.87 25.22 -7.55
CA LEU A 267 5.43 24.04 -6.79
C LEU A 267 5.56 24.21 -5.28
N HIS A 268 6.63 24.87 -4.83
CA HIS A 268 6.79 25.24 -3.41
C HIS A 268 5.64 26.14 -2.94
N HIS A 269 5.22 27.09 -3.77
CA HIS A 269 4.10 27.97 -3.49
C HIS A 269 2.76 27.21 -3.47
N ASP A 270 2.48 26.42 -4.51
CA ASP A 270 1.24 25.63 -4.61
C ASP A 270 1.07 24.69 -3.41
N PHE A 271 2.16 24.05 -2.97
CA PHE A 271 2.19 23.21 -1.79
C PHE A 271 1.85 24.00 -0.53
N PHE A 272 2.49 25.15 -0.32
CA PHE A 272 2.22 26.02 0.83
C PHE A 272 0.77 26.47 0.89
N GLU A 273 0.17 26.87 -0.24
CA GLU A 273 -1.23 27.29 -0.28
C GLU A 273 -2.20 26.17 0.10
N SER A 274 -1.88 24.90 -0.24
CA SER A 274 -2.78 23.77 -0.02
C SER A 274 -2.59 23.06 1.32
N TYR A 275 -1.38 23.07 1.86
CA TYR A 275 -1.03 22.39 3.10
C TYR A 275 -0.86 23.35 4.28
N GLY A 276 -0.60 24.64 4.03
CA GLY A 276 -0.35 25.66 5.05
C GLY A 276 1.04 25.58 5.68
N GLU A 277 1.90 24.72 5.16
CA GLU A 277 3.27 24.49 5.62
C GLU A 277 4.24 24.40 4.45
N ARG A 278 5.52 24.62 4.71
CA ARG A 278 6.55 24.56 3.66
C ARG A 278 6.83 23.11 3.29
N LEU A 279 7.09 22.87 2.00
CA LEU A 279 7.56 21.58 1.54
C LEU A 279 8.96 21.29 2.10
N THR A 280 9.13 20.10 2.69
CA THR A 280 10.40 19.61 3.25
C THR A 280 10.76 18.26 2.64
N ALA A 281 12.01 17.83 2.83
CA ALA A 281 12.46 16.52 2.40
C ALA A 281 11.69 15.39 3.11
N ASP A 282 11.41 15.53 4.42
CA ASP A 282 10.58 14.57 5.16
C ASP A 282 9.16 14.45 4.58
N ALA A 283 8.55 15.58 4.18
CA ALA A 283 7.24 15.57 3.54
C ALA A 283 7.29 14.88 2.18
N LEU A 284 8.35 15.12 1.39
CA LEU A 284 8.58 14.42 0.13
C LEU A 284 8.81 12.92 0.34
N GLN A 285 9.54 12.51 1.37
CA GLN A 285 9.75 11.11 1.70
C GLN A 285 8.43 10.37 1.91
N GLY A 286 7.49 10.98 2.65
CA GLY A 286 6.16 10.40 2.86
C GLY A 286 5.25 10.45 1.62
N ILE A 287 5.40 11.46 0.76
CA ILE A 287 4.62 11.59 -0.47
C ILE A 287 5.09 10.59 -1.53
N LEU A 288 6.41 10.41 -1.64
CA LEU A 288 7.12 9.68 -2.68
C LEU A 288 7.60 8.30 -2.20
N SER A 289 6.93 7.69 -1.21
CA SER A 289 7.40 6.46 -0.58
C SER A 289 7.61 5.32 -1.57
N ASP A 290 6.73 5.23 -2.56
CA ASP A 290 6.71 4.14 -3.54
C ASP A 290 7.81 4.39 -4.59
N GLU A 291 7.90 5.62 -5.10
CA GLU A 291 8.94 6.04 -6.06
C GLU A 291 10.36 5.91 -5.47
N LEU A 292 10.53 6.24 -4.19
CA LEU A 292 11.80 6.07 -3.48
C LEU A 292 12.14 4.60 -3.24
N ALA A 293 11.15 3.75 -3.00
CA ALA A 293 11.36 2.31 -2.87
C ALA A 293 11.83 1.71 -4.21
N ASP A 294 11.18 2.07 -5.32
CA ASP A 294 11.56 1.62 -6.66
C ASP A 294 12.98 2.08 -7.05
N LEU A 295 13.32 3.35 -6.76
CA LEU A 295 14.67 3.88 -6.96
C LEU A 295 15.71 3.14 -6.10
N SER A 296 15.38 2.88 -4.83
CA SER A 296 16.26 2.14 -3.91
C SER A 296 16.54 0.74 -4.43
N GLN A 297 15.50 0.04 -4.86
CA GLN A 297 15.61 -1.30 -5.42
C GLN A 297 16.48 -1.29 -6.68
N SER A 298 16.24 -0.35 -7.59
CA SER A 298 17.01 -0.22 -8.83
C SER A 298 18.49 0.02 -8.55
N CYS A 299 18.81 0.86 -7.57
CA CYS A 299 20.20 1.08 -7.14
C CYS A 299 20.81 -0.18 -6.50
N PHE A 300 20.04 -0.93 -5.72
CA PHE A 300 20.53 -2.15 -5.08
C PHE A 300 20.74 -3.29 -6.09
N ASP A 301 19.89 -3.39 -7.12
CA ASP A 301 20.04 -4.34 -8.22
C ASP A 301 21.30 -4.04 -9.05
N GLU A 302 21.57 -2.78 -9.37
CA GLU A 302 22.80 -2.39 -10.08
C GLU A 302 24.07 -2.66 -9.23
N LEU A 303 24.00 -2.41 -7.92
CA LEU A 303 25.09 -2.65 -6.98
C LEU A 303 25.48 -4.14 -6.93
N GLN A 304 24.50 -5.03 -6.99
CA GLN A 304 24.71 -6.48 -6.98
C GLN A 304 25.51 -6.97 -8.19
N GLU A 305 25.34 -6.32 -9.34
CA GLU A 305 26.04 -6.65 -10.58
C GLU A 305 27.47 -6.09 -10.64
N GLU A 306 27.96 -5.43 -9.59
CA GLU A 306 29.33 -4.93 -9.54
C GLU A 306 30.35 -5.99 -9.13
N TYR A 307 31.58 -5.88 -9.66
CA TYR A 307 32.71 -6.61 -9.09
C TYR A 307 33.08 -6.02 -7.74
N LEU A 308 33.29 -6.90 -6.76
CA LEU A 308 33.72 -6.49 -5.42
C LEU A 308 35.00 -5.65 -5.50
N SER A 309 35.95 -6.06 -6.35
CA SER A 309 37.24 -5.38 -6.51
C SER A 309 37.11 -3.93 -6.96
N ASP A 310 36.08 -3.60 -7.75
CA ASP A 310 35.93 -2.27 -8.33
C ASP A 310 35.37 -1.30 -7.29
N LEU A 311 34.40 -1.73 -6.47
CA LEU A 311 33.97 -0.95 -5.30
C LEU A 311 35.10 -0.71 -4.32
N LEU A 312 35.96 -1.69 -4.05
CA LEU A 312 37.07 -1.52 -3.10
C LEU A 312 38.11 -0.50 -3.56
N LYS A 313 38.27 -0.28 -4.88
CA LYS A 313 39.16 0.77 -5.41
C LYS A 313 38.65 2.18 -5.11
N LEU A 314 37.37 2.34 -4.78
CA LEU A 314 36.81 3.63 -4.37
C LEU A 314 37.25 4.02 -2.96
N GLU A 315 37.87 3.12 -2.19
CA GLU A 315 38.42 3.45 -0.88
C GLU A 315 39.45 4.59 -1.00
N GLY A 316 39.19 5.69 -0.27
CA GLY A 316 40.07 6.86 -0.23
C GLY A 316 39.87 7.86 -1.38
N ILE A 317 39.01 7.57 -2.36
CA ILE A 317 38.63 8.53 -3.40
C ILE A 317 37.43 9.34 -2.89
N HIS A 318 37.62 10.64 -2.66
CA HIS A 318 36.51 11.52 -2.28
C HIS A 318 35.45 11.58 -3.38
N PHE A 319 34.18 11.71 -2.97
CA PHE A 319 33.09 11.82 -3.94
C PHE A 319 33.23 13.08 -4.78
N ASN A 320 33.26 12.88 -6.09
CA ASN A 320 33.17 13.89 -7.12
C ASN A 320 32.41 13.28 -8.29
N GLU A 321 31.30 13.90 -8.69
CA GLU A 321 30.35 13.31 -9.63
C GLU A 321 31.02 12.92 -10.95
N THR A 322 31.72 13.85 -11.59
CA THR A 322 32.42 13.60 -12.87
C THR A 322 33.50 12.53 -12.76
N LEU A 323 34.32 12.56 -11.70
CA LEU A 323 35.36 11.54 -11.50
C LEU A 323 34.75 10.15 -11.25
N HIS A 324 33.69 10.07 -10.44
CA HIS A 324 33.04 8.79 -10.14
C HIS A 324 32.29 8.25 -11.35
N GLU A 325 31.74 9.12 -12.20
CA GLU A 325 31.15 8.76 -13.49
C GLU A 325 32.22 8.16 -14.42
N GLU A 326 33.37 8.82 -14.61
CA GLU A 326 34.47 8.29 -15.42
C GLU A 326 35.02 6.94 -14.91
N ILE A 327 35.05 6.75 -13.59
CA ILE A 327 35.46 5.46 -12.99
C ILE A 327 34.40 4.40 -13.29
N TYR A 328 33.13 4.73 -13.07
CA TYR A 328 32.01 3.81 -13.30
C TYR A 328 31.91 3.36 -14.76
N GLU A 329 32.04 4.28 -15.72
CA GLU A 329 32.01 3.93 -17.15
C GLU A 329 33.11 2.93 -17.51
N LYS A 330 34.33 3.12 -16.99
CA LYS A 330 35.44 2.16 -17.19
C LYS A 330 35.15 0.81 -16.56
N ASP A 331 34.58 0.80 -15.36
CA ASP A 331 34.23 -0.43 -14.65
C ASP A 331 33.13 -1.21 -15.42
N VAL A 332 32.16 -0.51 -16.03
CA VAL A 332 31.13 -1.10 -16.90
C VAL A 332 31.74 -1.68 -18.17
N GLU A 333 32.61 -0.93 -18.86
CA GLU A 333 33.31 -1.43 -20.05
C GLU A 333 34.12 -2.69 -19.76
N ASP A 334 34.84 -2.70 -18.63
CA ASP A 334 35.61 -3.85 -18.18
C ASP A 334 34.72 -5.05 -17.84
N ARG A 335 33.54 -4.81 -17.25
CA ARG A 335 32.54 -5.84 -16.95
C ARG A 335 32.00 -6.50 -18.21
N GLU A 336 31.60 -5.71 -19.19
CA GLU A 336 31.11 -6.22 -20.47
C GLU A 336 32.20 -6.99 -21.22
N ARG A 337 33.45 -6.51 -21.21
CA ARG A 337 34.59 -7.23 -21.78
C ARG A 337 34.77 -8.60 -21.13
N ARG A 338 34.81 -8.67 -19.80
CA ARG A 338 34.98 -9.93 -19.06
C ARG A 338 33.80 -10.89 -19.28
N LYS A 339 32.57 -10.39 -19.27
CA LYS A 339 31.37 -11.19 -19.58
C LYS A 339 31.48 -11.80 -20.99
N ALA A 340 31.91 -11.03 -21.98
CA ALA A 340 32.12 -11.52 -23.34
C ALA A 340 33.23 -12.58 -23.44
N GLU A 341 34.35 -12.38 -22.74
CA GLU A 341 35.46 -13.35 -22.68
C GLU A 341 35.02 -14.69 -22.08
N VAL A 342 34.26 -14.67 -20.97
CA VAL A 342 33.74 -15.89 -20.33
C VAL A 342 32.76 -16.63 -21.25
N LEU A 343 31.86 -15.91 -21.93
CA LEU A 343 30.92 -16.52 -22.88
C LEU A 343 31.66 -17.13 -24.08
N ALA A 344 32.71 -16.49 -24.58
CA ALA A 344 33.54 -17.00 -25.66
C ALA A 344 34.29 -18.29 -25.25
N GLU A 345 34.86 -18.33 -24.04
CA GLU A 345 35.57 -19.50 -23.53
C GLU A 345 34.59 -20.68 -23.33
N GLN A 346 33.40 -20.42 -22.78
CA GLN A 346 32.35 -21.43 -22.64
C GLN A 346 31.84 -21.95 -23.99
N ALA A 347 31.73 -21.08 -25.00
CA ALA A 347 31.33 -21.48 -26.35
C ALA A 347 32.41 -22.34 -27.03
N LYS A 348 33.69 -21.97 -26.85
CA LYS A 348 34.83 -22.74 -27.35
C LYS A 348 34.87 -24.13 -26.71
N LYS A 349 34.71 -24.21 -25.38
CA LYS A 349 34.66 -25.49 -24.65
C LYS A 349 33.51 -26.37 -25.12
N ARG A 350 32.30 -25.81 -25.30
CA ARG A 350 31.14 -26.54 -25.85
C ARG A 350 31.36 -27.02 -27.29
N ALA A 351 32.02 -26.23 -28.13
CA ALA A 351 32.35 -26.63 -29.49
C ALA A 351 33.40 -27.76 -29.53
N GLU A 352 34.39 -27.73 -28.64
CA GLU A 352 35.38 -28.80 -28.47
C GLU A 352 34.73 -30.09 -27.94
N GLU A 353 33.85 -30.00 -26.94
CA GLU A 353 33.07 -31.12 -26.42
C GLU A 353 32.18 -31.72 -27.52
N GLN A 354 31.50 -30.90 -28.33
CA GLN A 354 30.69 -31.39 -29.45
C GLN A 354 31.54 -32.09 -30.52
N ARG A 355 32.72 -31.54 -30.89
CA ARG A 355 33.64 -32.20 -31.82
C ARG A 355 34.13 -33.55 -31.27
N MET A 356 34.37 -33.65 -29.97
CA MET A 356 34.77 -34.89 -29.33
C MET A 356 33.63 -35.93 -29.38
N ILE A 357 32.39 -35.51 -29.11
CA ILE A 357 31.20 -36.37 -29.24
C ILE A 357 31.03 -36.84 -30.68
N ASP A 358 31.15 -35.94 -31.66
CA ASP A 358 31.00 -36.27 -33.08
C ASP A 358 32.10 -37.24 -33.57
N ASP A 359 33.35 -37.11 -33.09
CA ASP A 359 34.44 -38.06 -33.41
C ASP A 359 34.22 -39.44 -32.75
N ILE A 360 33.69 -39.48 -31.52
CA ILE A 360 33.34 -40.74 -30.84
C ILE A 360 32.18 -41.45 -31.55
N ILE A 361 31.13 -40.72 -31.91
CA ILE A 361 29.96 -41.27 -32.62
C ILE A 361 30.34 -41.65 -34.06
N GLY A 362 31.11 -40.82 -34.76
CA GLY A 362 31.58 -41.09 -36.12
C GLY A 362 32.43 -42.36 -36.23
N LYS A 363 33.24 -42.66 -35.21
CA LYS A 363 34.02 -43.91 -35.09
C LYS A 363 33.18 -45.13 -34.71
N ALA A 364 32.02 -44.95 -34.07
CA ALA A 364 31.12 -46.05 -33.69
C ALA A 364 30.18 -46.48 -34.84
N TYR A 365 30.01 -45.65 -35.87
CA TYR A 365 29.08 -45.87 -36.98
C TYR A 365 29.76 -45.93 -38.36
N THR A 366 31.08 -46.14 -38.43
CA THR A 366 31.77 -46.50 -39.67
C THR A 366 31.82 -48.04 -39.80
N PRO A 367 31.22 -48.68 -40.84
CA PRO A 367 31.19 -50.14 -41.01
C PRO A 367 32.56 -50.80 -41.17
#